data_AF-A0A381UIS3-F1
#
_entry.id   AF-A0A381UIS3-F1
#
_cell.length_a   1.000
_cell.length_b   1.000
_cell.length_c   1.000
_cell.angle_alpha   90.00
_cell.angle_beta   90.00
_cell.angle_gamma   90.00
#
_symmetry.space_group_name_H-M   'P 1'
#
loop_
_entity.id
_entity.type
_entity.pdbx_description
1 polymer ?
#
loop_
_entity_poly.entity_id
_entity_poly.type
_entity_poly.pdbx_seq_one_letter_code
_entity_poly.pdbx_strand_id
1 'polypeptide(L)'
;MPVFLSTHRVKLVHPIAQTRTIVKVQNDAETRRVSPKHGSPFDIFAELVYIPQTLNNPNFEIDVVLIEEDEHREYDGRRGRRKRGWVTTGRHLVRVVEVVTVGSMEDLFGRVATDLTVTFTSADLGHVMNRPRSLGQKAAYCFRIAGLTRVCGKNGNELVYEKSK
;
A
#
# COMPACT_ATOMS: atom_id res chain seq x y z
N MET A 1 7.55 -1.50 -18.94
CA MET A 1 6.40 -0.60 -18.75
C MET A 1 6.37 0.56 -19.75
N PRO A 2 7.45 1.35 -19.99
CA PRO A 2 7.38 2.56 -20.84
C PRO A 2 6.89 2.31 -22.27
N VAL A 3 7.28 1.18 -22.88
CA VAL A 3 6.92 0.84 -24.27
C VAL A 3 5.40 0.64 -24.44
N PHE A 4 4.72 0.01 -23.49
CA PHE A 4 3.28 -0.22 -23.59
C PHE A 4 2.46 1.07 -23.43
N LEU A 5 2.88 1.97 -22.54
CA LEU A 5 2.17 3.22 -22.27
C LEU A 5 2.20 4.23 -23.42
N SER A 6 3.12 4.05 -24.37
CA SER A 6 3.19 4.88 -25.58
C SER A 6 2.07 4.58 -26.59
N THR A 7 1.48 3.39 -26.53
CA THR A 7 0.54 2.88 -27.56
C THR A 7 -0.75 2.31 -26.99
N HIS A 8 -0.79 2.00 -25.69
CA HIS A 8 -1.91 1.33 -25.05
C HIS A 8 -2.25 1.99 -23.72
N ARG A 9 -3.54 1.94 -23.37
CA ARG A 9 -4.00 2.18 -22.00
C ARG A 9 -3.77 0.91 -21.17
N VAL A 10 -3.13 1.07 -20.03
CA VAL A 10 -2.75 -0.02 -19.12
C VAL A 10 -3.38 0.24 -17.76
N LYS A 11 -4.19 -0.72 -17.31
CA LYS A 11 -4.74 -0.75 -15.96
C LYS A 11 -4.03 -1.81 -15.13
N LEU A 12 -3.37 -1.40 -14.05
CA LEU A 12 -2.80 -2.31 -13.07
C LEU A 12 -3.84 -2.64 -12.00
N VAL A 13 -4.12 -3.93 -11.79
CA VAL A 13 -4.97 -4.37 -10.67
C VAL A 13 -4.08 -4.84 -9.53
N HIS A 14 -4.13 -4.17 -8.39
CA HIS A 14 -3.33 -4.52 -7.22
C HIS A 14 -4.21 -4.87 -6.02
N PRO A 15 -4.25 -6.16 -5.61
CA PRO A 15 -5.04 -6.58 -4.46
C PRO A 15 -4.35 -6.23 -3.14
N ILE A 16 -5.11 -5.64 -2.22
CA ILE A 16 -4.69 -5.34 -0.84
C ILE A 16 -5.63 -6.07 0.11
N ALA A 17 -5.06 -6.95 0.94
CA ALA A 17 -5.83 -7.67 1.95
C ALA A 17 -6.30 -6.72 3.06
N GLN A 18 -7.53 -6.22 2.94
CA GLN A 18 -8.17 -5.40 3.97
C GLN A 18 -8.42 -6.21 5.24
N THR A 19 -8.87 -7.44 5.07
CA THR A 19 -8.99 -8.43 6.15
C THR A 19 -8.32 -9.71 5.73
N ARG A 20 -7.48 -10.27 6.62
CA ARG A 20 -6.84 -11.57 6.41
C ARG A 20 -7.19 -12.50 7.55
N THR A 21 -7.81 -13.64 7.24
CA THR A 21 -7.95 -14.73 8.20
C THR A 21 -6.77 -15.67 8.05
N ILE A 22 -6.10 -15.99 9.15
CA ILE A 22 -5.03 -16.98 9.17
C ILE A 22 -5.69 -18.33 9.46
N VAL A 23 -5.58 -19.24 8.49
CA VAL A 23 -6.06 -20.61 8.59
C VAL A 23 -4.85 -21.50 8.82
N LYS A 24 -4.81 -22.21 9.94
CA LYS A 24 -3.72 -23.12 10.29
C LYS A 24 -4.23 -24.55 10.31
N VAL A 25 -3.56 -25.42 9.57
CA VAL A 25 -3.87 -26.85 9.52
C VAL A 25 -2.70 -27.62 10.10
N GLN A 26 -2.98 -28.51 11.05
CA GLN A 26 -2.01 -29.45 11.61
C GLN A 26 -2.74 -30.70 12.10
N ASN A 27 -2.30 -31.90 11.66
CA ASN A 27 -2.89 -33.19 12.04
C ASN A 27 -4.43 -33.20 11.86
N ASP A 28 -4.90 -32.75 10.69
CA ASP A 28 -6.32 -32.60 10.33
C ASP A 28 -7.16 -31.64 11.20
N ALA A 29 -6.54 -30.95 12.15
CA ALA A 29 -7.19 -29.89 12.93
C ALA A 29 -6.96 -28.52 12.27
N GLU A 30 -8.06 -27.79 12.05
CA GLU A 30 -8.05 -26.42 11.54
C GLU A 30 -8.30 -25.41 12.66
N THR A 31 -7.48 -24.35 12.71
CA THR A 31 -7.77 -23.17 13.54
C THR A 31 -7.80 -21.91 12.69
N ARG A 32 -8.78 -21.05 12.96
CA ARG A 32 -9.02 -19.80 12.23
C ARG A 32 -8.92 -18.62 13.18
N ARG A 33 -8.25 -17.55 12.74
CA ARG A 33 -8.30 -16.25 13.44
C ARG A 33 -8.10 -15.10 12.46
N VAL A 34 -8.80 -14.00 12.69
CA VAL A 34 -8.55 -12.75 11.96
C VAL A 34 -7.20 -12.18 12.38
N SER A 35 -6.40 -11.77 11.40
CA SER A 35 -5.15 -11.04 11.60
C SER A 35 -5.45 -9.63 12.12
N PRO A 36 -4.71 -9.10 13.11
CA PRO A 36 -4.89 -7.73 13.57
C PRO A 36 -4.43 -6.68 12.53
N LYS A 37 -3.82 -7.11 11.42
CA LYS A 37 -3.37 -6.21 10.35
C LYS A 37 -4.50 -6.03 9.35
N HIS A 38 -4.86 -4.76 9.12
CA HIS A 38 -5.85 -4.38 8.13
C HIS A 38 -5.24 -3.56 7.00
N GLY A 39 -5.50 -3.98 5.77
CA GLY A 39 -5.10 -3.24 4.57
C GLY A 39 -5.89 -1.94 4.40
N SER A 40 -5.31 -0.99 3.68
CA SER A 40 -5.93 0.26 3.24
C SER A 40 -5.52 0.56 1.80
N PRO A 41 -6.29 1.35 1.05
CA PRO A 41 -5.88 1.82 -0.26
C PRO A 41 -4.49 2.49 -0.24
N PHE A 42 -4.10 3.15 0.86
CA PHE A 42 -2.79 3.78 0.99
C PHE A 42 -1.62 2.79 1.06
N ASP A 43 -1.85 1.51 1.34
CA ASP A 43 -0.78 0.51 1.31
C ASP A 43 -0.21 0.34 -0.12
N ILE A 44 -0.88 0.88 -1.16
CA ILE A 44 -0.35 0.96 -2.54
C ILE A 44 0.98 1.71 -2.63
N PHE A 45 1.26 2.64 -1.71
CA PHE A 45 2.57 3.31 -1.64
C PHE A 45 3.73 2.35 -1.38
N ALA A 46 3.47 1.14 -0.86
CA ALA A 46 4.50 0.13 -0.74
C ALA A 46 5.03 -0.33 -2.11
N GLU A 47 4.21 -0.26 -3.15
CA GLU A 47 4.52 -0.66 -4.53
C GLU A 47 4.86 0.55 -5.42
N LEU A 48 4.15 1.67 -5.26
CA LEU A 48 4.35 2.86 -6.10
C LEU A 48 5.77 3.44 -6.02
N VAL A 49 6.49 3.21 -4.93
CA VAL A 49 7.89 3.62 -4.81
C VAL A 49 8.80 3.02 -5.88
N TYR A 50 8.41 1.92 -6.52
CA TYR A 50 9.16 1.31 -7.62
C TYR A 50 8.82 1.93 -8.99
N ILE A 51 7.69 2.63 -9.10
CA ILE A 51 7.19 3.23 -10.35
C ILE A 51 6.58 4.63 -10.13
N PRO A 52 7.21 5.53 -9.35
CA PRO A 52 6.56 6.75 -8.86
C PRO A 52 6.16 7.75 -9.96
N GLN A 53 6.85 7.71 -11.11
CA GLN A 53 6.54 8.55 -12.27
C GLN A 53 5.49 7.93 -13.22
N THR A 54 5.20 6.63 -13.07
CA THR A 54 4.33 5.92 -14.02
C THR A 54 2.87 6.34 -13.88
N LEU A 55 2.44 6.67 -12.64
CA LEU A 55 1.09 7.16 -12.36
C LEU A 55 0.83 8.57 -12.90
N ASN A 56 1.85 9.28 -13.39
CA ASN A 56 1.68 10.57 -14.06
C ASN A 56 1.38 10.41 -15.56
N ASN A 57 1.38 9.17 -16.08
CA ASN A 57 1.08 8.91 -17.48
C ASN A 57 -0.44 8.77 -17.68
N PRO A 58 -1.08 9.53 -18.59
CA PRO A 58 -2.53 9.49 -18.79
C PRO A 58 -3.06 8.15 -19.34
N ASN A 59 -2.18 7.28 -19.82
CA ASN A 59 -2.51 5.93 -20.26
C ASN A 59 -2.30 4.87 -19.16
N PHE A 60 -2.03 5.28 -17.91
CA PHE A 60 -1.84 4.35 -16.80
C PHE A 60 -2.81 4.65 -15.67
N GLU A 61 -3.48 3.61 -15.17
CA GLU A 61 -4.36 3.68 -14.01
C GLU A 61 -4.17 2.44 -13.13
N ILE A 62 -4.52 2.56 -11.86
CA ILE A 62 -4.44 1.46 -10.89
C ILE A 62 -5.80 1.25 -10.25
N ASP A 63 -6.30 0.02 -10.29
CA ASP A 63 -7.38 -0.42 -9.42
C ASP A 63 -6.77 -1.04 -8.17
N VAL A 64 -6.89 -0.31 -7.05
CA VAL A 64 -6.53 -0.83 -5.73
C VAL A 64 -7.71 -1.61 -5.19
N VAL A 65 -7.60 -2.94 -5.21
CA VAL A 65 -8.71 -3.84 -4.89
C VAL A 65 -8.58 -4.30 -3.45
N LEU A 66 -9.43 -3.77 -2.57
CA LEU A 66 -9.51 -4.24 -1.19
C LEU A 66 -10.22 -5.60 -1.16
N ILE A 67 -9.56 -6.59 -0.58
CA ILE A 67 -10.07 -7.96 -0.51
C ILE A 67 -10.10 -8.49 0.91
N GLU A 68 -10.94 -9.50 1.10
CA GLU A 68 -10.78 -10.46 2.20
C GLU A 68 -10.10 -11.72 1.66
N GLU A 69 -9.11 -12.23 2.39
CA GLU A 69 -8.41 -13.45 2.02
C GLU A 69 -8.17 -14.38 3.21
N ASP A 70 -8.15 -15.67 2.92
CA ASP A 70 -7.69 -16.72 3.84
C ASP A 70 -6.22 -17.02 3.51
N GLU A 71 -5.30 -16.80 4.45
CA GLU A 71 -3.90 -17.22 4.35
C GLU A 71 -3.72 -18.57 5.04
N HIS A 72 -3.60 -19.62 4.23
CA HIS A 72 -3.42 -20.99 4.69
C HIS A 72 -1.97 -21.22 5.12
N ARG A 73 -1.83 -21.91 6.26
CA ARG A 73 -0.54 -22.27 6.83
C ARG A 73 -0.55 -23.70 7.33
N GLU A 74 0.57 -24.37 7.11
CA GLU A 74 0.85 -25.70 7.66
C GLU A 74 2.06 -25.63 8.59
N TYR A 75 2.12 -26.55 9.53
CA TYR A 75 3.28 -26.69 10.39
C TYR A 75 4.37 -27.51 9.69
N ASP A 76 5.54 -26.91 9.52
CA ASP A 76 6.76 -27.54 9.03
C ASP A 76 7.87 -27.33 10.06
N GLY A 77 8.30 -28.40 10.72
CA GLY A 77 9.34 -28.38 11.75
C GLY A 77 10.75 -28.03 11.24
N ARG A 78 10.96 -27.98 9.91
CA ARG A 78 12.25 -27.65 9.27
C ARG A 78 12.26 -26.23 8.70
N ARG A 79 11.10 -25.71 8.32
CA ARG A 79 10.94 -24.37 7.74
C ARG A 79 10.21 -23.42 8.71
N GLY A 80 10.00 -22.18 8.30
CA GLY A 80 9.15 -21.25 9.06
C GLY A 80 9.70 -20.82 10.43
N ARG A 81 11.02 -20.87 10.69
CA ARG A 81 11.62 -20.50 12.00
C ARG A 81 11.14 -19.13 12.52
N ARG A 82 11.09 -18.11 11.66
CA ARG A 82 10.58 -16.76 11.99
C ARG A 82 9.09 -16.73 12.36
N LYS A 83 8.32 -17.73 11.91
CA LYS A 83 6.89 -17.92 12.20
C LYS A 83 6.65 -19.13 13.11
N ARG A 84 7.66 -19.56 13.90
CA ARG A 84 7.56 -20.70 14.85
C ARG A 84 7.12 -22.01 14.19
N GLY A 85 7.68 -22.34 13.02
CA GLY A 85 7.37 -23.56 12.26
C GLY A 85 6.16 -23.44 11.32
N TRP A 86 5.42 -22.33 11.33
CA TRP A 86 4.29 -22.14 10.42
C TRP A 86 4.73 -21.61 9.06
N VAL A 87 4.40 -22.33 7.99
CA VAL A 87 4.71 -21.95 6.60
C VAL A 87 3.42 -21.60 5.88
N THR A 88 3.43 -20.51 5.12
CA THR A 88 2.29 -20.14 4.27
C THR A 88 2.27 -21.06 3.05
N THR A 89 1.19 -21.81 2.86
CA THR A 89 1.01 -22.77 1.75
C THR A 89 0.15 -22.20 0.63
N GLY A 90 -0.72 -21.24 0.94
CA GLY A 90 -1.54 -20.60 -0.07
C GLY A 90 -2.29 -19.38 0.46
N ARG A 91 -2.94 -18.68 -0.47
CA ARG A 91 -3.93 -17.64 -0.18
C ARG A 91 -5.15 -17.90 -1.03
N HIS A 92 -6.32 -17.73 -0.42
CA HIS A 92 -7.60 -17.86 -1.11
C HIS A 92 -8.35 -16.52 -1.02
N LEU A 93 -8.79 -16.01 -2.17
CA LEU A 93 -9.65 -14.84 -2.23
C LEU A 93 -11.04 -15.22 -1.70
N VAL A 94 -11.47 -14.60 -0.62
CA VAL A 94 -12.80 -14.81 -0.05
C VAL A 94 -13.82 -13.91 -0.76
N ARG A 95 -13.52 -12.60 -0.84
CA ARG A 95 -14.35 -11.64 -1.59
C ARG A 95 -13.59 -10.36 -1.92
N VAL A 96 -14.07 -9.66 -2.94
CA VAL A 96 -13.72 -8.27 -3.20
C VAL A 96 -14.62 -7.38 -2.34
N VAL A 97 -14.01 -6.46 -1.58
CA VAL A 97 -14.72 -5.54 -0.70
C VAL A 97 -14.98 -4.20 -1.39
N GLU A 98 -13.94 -3.63 -2.00
CA GLU A 98 -13.97 -2.31 -2.62
C GLU A 98 -12.94 -2.27 -3.74
N VAL A 99 -13.23 -1.52 -4.81
CA VAL A 99 -12.26 -1.18 -5.85
C VAL A 99 -12.07 0.33 -5.85
N VAL A 100 -10.84 0.76 -5.59
CA VAL A 100 -10.47 2.18 -5.63
C VAL A 100 -9.63 2.41 -6.89
N THR A 101 -10.23 3.01 -7.90
CA THR A 101 -9.50 3.44 -9.10
C THR A 101 -8.71 4.72 -8.81
N VAL A 102 -7.43 4.69 -9.18
CA VAL A 102 -6.47 5.78 -9.05
C VAL A 102 -5.89 6.04 -10.44
N GLY A 103 -6.24 7.17 -11.04
CA GLY A 103 -5.78 7.57 -12.36
C GLY A 103 -4.54 8.47 -12.30
N SER A 104 -4.25 9.06 -11.14
CA SER A 104 -3.15 10.02 -10.99
C SER A 104 -2.59 10.05 -9.56
N MET A 105 -1.42 10.68 -9.39
CA MET A 105 -0.87 10.90 -8.06
C MET A 105 -1.69 11.96 -7.29
N GLU A 106 -2.30 12.90 -8.01
CA GLU A 106 -3.23 13.91 -7.53
C GLU A 106 -4.45 13.27 -6.85
N ASP A 107 -4.99 12.17 -7.40
CA ASP A 107 -6.10 11.44 -6.79
C ASP A 107 -5.73 10.89 -5.40
N LEU A 108 -4.51 10.40 -5.24
CA LEU A 108 -4.00 9.92 -3.95
C LEU A 108 -3.69 11.07 -3.01
N PHE A 109 -3.11 12.15 -3.53
CA PHE A 109 -2.79 13.32 -2.72
C PHE A 109 -4.04 14.03 -2.21
N GLY A 110 -5.07 14.16 -3.04
CA GLY A 110 -6.36 14.77 -2.68
C GLY A 110 -7.05 14.07 -1.50
N ARG A 111 -6.82 12.76 -1.31
CA ARG A 111 -7.36 11.99 -0.18
C ARG A 111 -6.71 12.30 1.17
N VAL A 112 -5.52 12.92 1.17
CA VAL A 112 -4.80 13.32 2.39
C VAL A 112 -4.64 14.83 2.52
N ALA A 113 -4.79 15.57 1.41
CA ALA A 113 -4.42 16.97 1.34
C ALA A 113 -5.27 17.88 2.24
N THR A 114 -6.54 17.57 2.50
CA THR A 114 -7.41 18.38 3.35
C THR A 114 -7.01 18.34 4.82
N ASP A 115 -6.47 17.21 5.27
CA ASP A 115 -6.10 16.98 6.67
C ASP A 115 -4.64 17.34 6.96
N LEU A 116 -3.90 17.75 5.93
CA LEU A 116 -2.53 18.24 6.05
C LEU A 116 -2.49 19.76 6.12
N THR A 117 -1.66 20.27 7.02
CA THR A 117 -1.25 21.68 7.08
C THR A 117 -0.48 22.10 5.82
N VAL A 118 -0.25 23.42 5.65
CA VAL A 118 0.51 23.98 4.51
C VAL A 118 1.90 23.33 4.40
N THR A 119 2.56 23.18 5.54
CA THR A 119 3.81 22.41 5.69
C THR A 119 3.56 21.19 6.55
N PHE A 120 4.12 20.04 6.19
CA PHE A 120 3.91 18.78 6.89
C PHE A 120 5.14 17.87 6.77
N THR A 121 5.14 16.78 7.53
CA THR A 121 6.22 15.80 7.58
C THR A 121 5.75 14.42 7.11
N SER A 122 6.69 13.47 7.00
CA SER A 122 6.34 12.08 6.71
C SER A 122 5.57 11.41 7.85
N ALA A 123 5.77 11.87 9.09
CA ALA A 123 4.99 11.43 10.24
C ALA A 123 3.53 11.90 10.14
N ASP A 124 3.29 13.15 9.73
CA ASP A 124 1.94 13.69 9.56
C ASP A 124 1.17 12.92 8.47
N LEU A 125 1.83 12.61 7.36
CA LEU A 125 1.28 11.74 6.32
C LEU A 125 0.91 10.35 6.86
N GLY A 126 1.79 9.75 7.67
CA GLY A 126 1.48 8.48 8.34
C GLY A 126 0.24 8.59 9.22
N HIS A 127 0.13 9.67 9.99
CA HIS A 127 -1.01 9.91 10.88
C HIS A 127 -2.33 10.06 10.11
N VAL A 128 -2.37 10.93 9.10
CA VAL A 128 -3.57 11.15 8.25
C VAL A 128 -4.01 9.85 7.56
N MET A 129 -3.07 9.06 7.06
CA MET A 129 -3.39 7.77 6.43
C MET A 129 -3.75 6.66 7.43
N ASN A 130 -3.55 6.90 8.74
CA ASN A 130 -3.59 5.88 9.81
C ASN A 130 -2.63 4.71 9.52
N ARG A 131 -1.37 5.03 9.20
CA ARG A 131 -0.33 4.10 8.78
C ARG A 131 1.01 4.41 9.45
N PRO A 132 1.94 3.43 9.52
CA PRO A 132 3.26 3.67 10.07
C PRO A 132 4.00 4.77 9.30
N ARG A 133 4.85 5.51 10.02
CA ARG A 133 5.74 6.53 9.44
C ARG A 133 6.51 6.04 8.21
N SER A 134 6.93 4.78 8.19
CA SER A 134 7.63 4.20 7.04
C SER A 134 6.80 4.22 5.75
N LEU A 135 5.48 4.03 5.84
CA LEU A 135 4.58 4.21 4.69
C LEU A 135 4.39 5.70 4.36
N GLY A 136 4.29 6.56 5.38
CA GLY A 136 4.29 8.02 5.20
C GLY A 136 5.50 8.55 4.45
N GLN A 137 6.69 7.98 4.69
CA GLN A 137 7.91 8.31 3.95
C GLN A 137 7.84 7.89 2.47
N LYS A 138 7.25 6.72 2.19
CA LYS A 138 7.02 6.26 0.81
C LYS A 138 6.04 7.16 0.07
N ALA A 139 4.95 7.55 0.74
CA ALA A 139 3.98 8.51 0.21
C ALA A 139 4.64 9.88 -0.08
N ALA A 140 5.39 10.43 0.89
CA ALA A 140 6.11 11.68 0.73
C ALA A 140 7.10 11.64 -0.46
N TYR A 141 7.81 10.52 -0.62
CA TYR A 141 8.67 10.29 -1.78
C TYR A 141 7.88 10.31 -3.08
N CYS A 142 6.78 9.57 -3.19
CA CYS A 142 5.96 9.51 -4.39
C CYS A 142 5.39 10.89 -4.76
N PHE A 143 4.80 11.61 -3.80
CA PHE A 143 4.26 12.95 -4.02
C PHE A 143 5.32 13.95 -4.46
N ARG A 144 6.53 13.87 -3.89
CA ARG A 144 7.64 14.74 -4.30
C ARG A 144 8.10 14.44 -5.72
N ILE A 145 8.23 13.16 -6.09
CA ILE A 145 8.61 12.77 -7.46
C ILE A 145 7.55 13.18 -8.47
N ALA A 146 6.27 13.14 -8.08
CA ALA A 146 5.17 13.63 -8.89
C ALA A 146 5.07 15.16 -8.97
N GLY A 147 5.87 15.90 -8.20
CA GLY A 147 5.87 17.37 -8.21
C GLY A 147 4.77 18.03 -7.37
N LEU A 148 3.96 17.25 -6.65
CA LEU A 148 2.86 17.75 -5.80
C LEU A 148 3.34 18.39 -4.51
N THR A 149 4.55 18.05 -4.10
CA THR A 149 5.17 18.56 -2.87
C THR A 149 6.64 18.84 -3.10
N ARG A 150 7.20 19.76 -2.33
CA ARG A 150 8.65 20.05 -2.32
C ARG A 150 9.18 20.12 -0.90
N VAL A 151 10.45 19.79 -0.72
CA VAL A 151 11.11 19.92 0.57
C VAL A 151 11.42 21.39 0.81
N CYS A 152 10.95 21.95 1.92
CA CYS A 152 11.15 23.34 2.30
C CYS A 152 12.01 23.51 3.56
N GLY A 153 12.33 22.42 4.24
CA GLY A 153 13.19 22.46 5.43
C GLY A 153 13.43 21.11 6.06
N LYS A 154 13.97 21.14 7.28
CA LYS A 154 14.17 19.97 8.14
C LYS A 154 13.75 20.29 9.57
N ASN A 155 13.15 19.31 10.23
CA ASN A 155 12.92 19.30 11.67
C ASN A 155 13.71 18.13 12.27
N GLY A 156 14.89 18.41 12.82
CA GLY A 156 15.87 17.39 13.19
C GLY A 156 16.27 16.55 11.97
N ASN A 157 16.02 15.23 12.04
CA ASN A 157 16.30 14.29 10.95
C ASN A 157 15.14 14.13 9.94
N GLU A 158 14.02 14.83 10.15
CA GLU A 158 12.85 14.73 9.29
C GLU A 158 12.80 15.84 8.25
N LEU A 159 12.49 15.50 7.01
CA LEU A 159 12.24 16.48 5.96
C LEU A 159 10.86 17.11 6.18
N VAL A 160 10.80 18.44 6.05
CA VAL A 160 9.56 19.20 6.03
C VAL A 160 9.21 19.46 4.57
N TYR A 161 7.97 19.13 4.22
CA TYR A 161 7.41 19.28 2.89
C TYR A 161 6.39 20.41 2.89
N GLU A 162 6.24 21.07 1.76
CA GLU A 162 5.13 21.99 1.49
C GLU A 162 4.41 21.57 0.21
N LYS A 163 3.11 21.88 0.14
CA LYS A 163 2.30 21.65 -1.05
C LYS A 163 2.81 22.54 -2.19
N SER A 164 2.96 21.98 -3.39
CA SER A 164 3.20 22.78 -4.58
C SER A 164 1.96 23.64 -4.87
N LYS A 165 2.17 24.81 -5.49
CA LYS A 165 1.07 25.67 -5.94
C LYS A 165 0.38 25.09 -7.16
#